data_AF-I2H893-F1
#
_entry.id   AF-I2H893-F1
#
_cell.length_a   1.000
_cell.length_b   1.000
_cell.length_c   1.000
_cell.angle_alpha   90.00
_cell.angle_beta   90.00
_cell.angle_gamma   90.00
#
_symmetry.space_group_name_H-M   'P 1'
#
loop_
_entity.id
_entity.type
_entity.pdbx_description
1 polymer ?
#
loop_
_entity_poly.entity_id
_entity_poly.type
_entity_poly.pdbx_seq_one_letter_code
_entity_poly.pdbx_strand_id
1 'polypeptide(L)'
;MSILYNTTSKLISKYQKNLPSKNVRLNSDSRQFSNSSNDKNTLNITDHGIINIPDEIIDIPFKSKYPKNSKQYLTELCKSVYPKELHPTINSLDSDVDLAIHAFMSLIVKNYVTYWYGRKIPTEDNEFIIKIFNLIQDIITRGSKNFDGNLNITHKYEALLFDDIPYIISEHFNSMKKCKIAIQSQNRNSKSILEMYSQLTCYNSKDYPGKITILIKPILMNDSCSTLQSTFFDSLLDDFLMGRIWCSISHPYYLIKGINKICYKINSKKKTSKQEEYAKKNNNKYEDNNLAIIISQVYLKFLQITQFFWFLICLFKSNDSQSSNDILKKPKNESSIVHRYIFNFILIDTLKLNNKKPLIFFVLQIIRKLIIHFKQINNNLQTHINMLIYSKLCSKRTVYNSIDMIRTLMFPNDNSMGPRTIIPEGKDWEIFKTECASDIWDIILNYKLNIFLNIKKDEITEFIELLTIEPECNAILYYRLLDCILAYQCDQENDTVNYL
;
A
#
# COMPACT_ATOMS: atom_id res chain seq x y z
N MET A 1 -22.21 -14.62 27.12
CA MET A 1 -21.45 -15.88 27.22
C MET A 1 -20.04 -15.62 26.70
N SER A 2 -19.06 -15.52 27.58
CA SER A 2 -17.64 -15.47 27.21
C SER A 2 -17.19 -16.88 26.86
N ILE A 3 -17.09 -17.19 25.58
CA ILE A 3 -16.37 -18.38 25.14
C ILE A 3 -14.92 -18.17 25.59
N LEU A 4 -14.47 -18.99 26.54
CA LEU A 4 -13.10 -18.99 27.06
C LEU A 4 -12.14 -19.31 25.90
N TYR A 5 -11.69 -18.28 25.20
CA TYR A 5 -10.58 -18.41 24.27
C TYR A 5 -9.35 -18.77 25.10
N ASN A 6 -8.84 -19.98 24.91
CA ASN A 6 -7.53 -20.35 25.41
C ASN A 6 -6.47 -19.53 24.65
N THR A 7 -6.15 -18.35 25.18
CA THR A 7 -5.15 -17.40 24.67
C THR A 7 -3.72 -17.92 24.87
N THR A 8 -3.52 -19.02 25.59
CA THR A 8 -2.20 -19.63 25.85
C THR A 8 -1.74 -20.62 24.78
N SER A 9 -2.49 -20.76 23.67
CA SER A 9 -2.07 -21.62 22.57
C SER A 9 -0.73 -21.18 21.98
N LYS A 10 0.30 -22.04 22.07
CA LYS A 10 1.61 -21.88 21.40
C LYS A 10 1.48 -21.58 19.90
N LEU A 11 0.37 -21.97 19.26
CA LEU A 11 0.08 -21.70 17.85
C LEU A 11 -0.20 -20.22 17.58
N ILE A 12 -0.80 -19.51 18.55
CA ILE A 12 -1.02 -18.05 18.48
C ILE A 12 0.31 -17.32 18.61
N SER A 13 1.25 -17.83 19.40
CA SER A 13 2.57 -17.23 19.54
C SER A 13 3.27 -17.11 18.19
N LYS A 14 3.14 -18.08 17.27
CA LYS A 14 3.69 -18.01 15.89
C LYS A 14 3.24 -16.75 15.14
N TYR A 15 2.03 -16.26 15.43
CA TYR A 15 1.41 -15.09 14.80
C TYR A 15 1.45 -13.80 15.65
N GLN A 16 1.83 -13.89 16.93
CA GLN A 16 2.08 -12.73 17.78
C GLN A 16 3.45 -12.14 17.39
N LYS A 17 3.41 -11.11 16.56
CA LYS A 17 4.62 -10.53 15.97
C LYS A 17 5.46 -9.70 16.93
N ASN A 18 4.95 -9.26 18.08
CA ASN A 18 5.72 -8.51 19.07
C ASN A 18 5.05 -8.62 20.45
N LEU A 19 5.57 -9.49 21.32
CA LEU A 19 5.47 -9.26 22.76
C LEU A 19 6.88 -8.84 23.19
N PRO A 20 7.07 -7.68 23.83
CA PRO A 20 8.39 -7.28 24.30
C PRO A 20 8.90 -8.36 25.25
N SER A 21 9.97 -9.05 24.87
CA SER A 21 10.63 -10.01 25.72
C SER A 21 11.09 -9.29 26.98
N LYS A 22 10.57 -9.72 28.14
CA LYS A 22 11.13 -9.33 29.44
C LYS A 22 12.64 -9.53 29.38
N ASN A 23 13.37 -8.44 29.62
CA ASN A 23 14.82 -8.32 29.72
C ASN A 23 15.50 -9.61 30.21
N VAL A 24 15.98 -10.44 29.28
CA VAL A 24 17.02 -11.41 29.58
C VAL A 24 18.32 -10.60 29.57
N ARG A 25 18.84 -10.32 30.77
CA ARG A 25 20.16 -9.74 30.96
C ARG A 25 21.19 -10.65 30.29
N LEU A 26 21.66 -10.25 29.11
CA LEU A 26 22.86 -10.82 28.53
C LEU A 26 24.05 -10.15 29.21
N ASN A 27 24.66 -10.90 30.13
CA ASN A 27 26.00 -10.59 30.60
C ASN A 27 26.95 -10.65 29.40
N SER A 28 27.61 -9.52 29.18
CA SER A 28 28.78 -9.37 28.35
C SER A 28 29.89 -10.29 28.84
N ASP A 29 30.41 -11.16 27.98
CA ASP A 29 31.83 -11.46 27.99
C ASP A 29 32.34 -11.72 26.58
N SER A 30 33.33 -10.90 26.24
CA SER A 30 34.14 -10.92 25.03
C SER A 30 34.94 -12.21 24.89
N ARG A 31 35.11 -12.71 23.66
CA ARG A 31 36.41 -13.12 23.10
C ARG A 31 36.34 -13.44 21.61
N GLN A 32 37.48 -13.20 20.98
CA GLN A 32 37.73 -13.15 19.56
C GLN A 32 38.00 -14.53 18.93
N PHE A 33 37.94 -14.51 17.59
CA PHE A 33 38.75 -15.24 16.62
C PHE A 33 38.37 -16.66 16.15
N SER A 34 38.18 -16.70 14.82
CA SER A 34 38.83 -17.56 13.82
C SER A 34 38.04 -18.70 13.16
N ASN A 35 38.18 -18.70 11.83
CA ASN A 35 37.78 -19.72 10.88
C ASN A 35 38.40 -21.09 11.21
N SER A 36 37.61 -22.16 11.13
CA SER A 36 38.10 -23.46 10.64
C SER A 36 36.94 -24.34 10.21
N SER A 37 37.16 -24.93 9.04
CA SER A 37 36.51 -26.05 8.39
C SER A 37 36.44 -27.33 9.23
N ASN A 38 35.48 -28.17 8.83
CA ASN A 38 35.37 -29.62 9.06
C ASN A 38 35.30 -30.07 10.51
N ASP A 39 34.11 -30.50 10.94
CA ASP A 39 34.04 -31.75 11.68
C ASP A 39 32.71 -32.49 11.47
N LYS A 40 32.88 -33.80 11.26
CA LYS A 40 31.84 -34.81 11.12
C LYS A 40 31.29 -35.10 12.52
N ASN A 41 30.05 -34.73 12.77
CA ASN A 41 29.38 -35.18 14.00
C ASN A 41 28.67 -36.52 13.77
N THR A 42 29.37 -37.56 14.22
CA THR A 42 28.83 -38.87 14.59
C THR A 42 27.66 -38.72 15.57
N LEU A 43 26.54 -39.36 15.22
CA LEU A 43 25.41 -39.58 16.12
C LEU A 43 25.87 -40.39 17.34
N ASN A 44 25.78 -39.80 18.53
CA ASN A 44 25.70 -40.55 19.77
C ASN A 44 24.24 -40.97 19.96
N ILE A 45 23.98 -42.26 19.77
CA ILE A 45 22.73 -42.92 20.16
C ILE A 45 22.81 -43.12 21.67
N THR A 46 22.04 -42.35 22.42
CA THR A 46 21.68 -42.71 23.80
C THR A 46 20.24 -43.18 23.80
N ASP A 47 20.06 -44.47 24.09
CA ASP A 47 18.77 -45.06 24.38
C ASP A 47 18.14 -44.39 25.61
N HIS A 48 16.84 -44.13 25.51
CA HIS A 48 15.98 -43.50 26.52
C HIS A 48 16.16 -42.00 26.75
N GLY A 49 15.69 -41.22 25.78
CA GLY A 49 15.29 -39.83 25.99
C GLY A 49 14.40 -39.37 24.86
N ILE A 50 13.12 -39.14 25.14
CA ILE A 50 12.22 -38.41 24.23
C ILE A 50 12.80 -37.00 24.12
N ILE A 51 13.64 -36.78 23.12
CA ILE A 51 14.04 -35.45 22.70
C ILE A 51 12.76 -34.86 22.08
N ASN A 52 12.04 -34.09 22.88
CA ASN A 52 11.08 -33.12 22.37
C ASN A 52 11.87 -32.07 21.58
N ILE A 53 12.25 -32.43 20.36
CA ILE A 53 12.61 -31.45 19.33
C ILE A 53 11.33 -30.61 19.20
N PRO A 54 11.35 -29.30 19.47
CA PRO A 54 10.20 -28.48 19.19
C PRO A 54 9.89 -28.67 17.71
N ASP A 55 8.63 -28.92 17.34
CA ASP A 55 8.18 -28.96 15.95
C ASP A 55 8.54 -27.64 15.25
N GLU A 56 9.79 -27.46 14.84
CA GLU A 56 10.18 -26.52 13.81
C GLU A 56 9.59 -27.10 12.54
N ILE A 57 8.35 -26.69 12.28
CA ILE A 57 7.64 -26.98 11.04
C ILE A 57 8.51 -26.43 9.92
N ILE A 58 9.31 -27.30 9.32
CA ILE A 58 10.11 -26.98 8.14
C ILE A 58 9.11 -26.49 7.09
N ASP A 59 9.24 -25.23 6.69
CA ASP A 59 8.38 -24.63 5.67
C ASP A 59 8.74 -25.22 4.31
N ILE A 60 8.13 -26.35 3.97
CA ILE A 60 8.36 -27.01 2.69
C ILE A 60 7.69 -26.14 1.61
N PRO A 61 8.43 -25.63 0.61
CA PRO A 61 7.83 -24.79 -0.41
C PRO A 61 6.80 -25.55 -1.24
N PHE A 62 5.74 -24.84 -1.65
CA PHE A 62 4.72 -25.42 -2.52
C PHE A 62 5.33 -25.86 -3.85
N LYS A 63 5.22 -27.16 -4.16
CA LYS A 63 5.76 -27.77 -5.37
C LYS A 63 4.65 -27.88 -6.40
N SER A 64 4.85 -27.21 -7.54
CA SER A 64 4.00 -27.30 -8.72
C SER A 64 4.87 -27.62 -9.93
N LYS A 65 4.28 -28.24 -10.96
CA LYS A 65 4.95 -28.50 -12.24
C LYS A 65 5.10 -27.23 -13.08
N TYR A 66 4.35 -26.18 -12.74
CA TYR A 66 4.26 -24.95 -13.50
C TYR A 66 5.18 -23.87 -12.94
N PRO A 67 5.61 -22.90 -13.77
CA PRO A 67 6.44 -21.81 -13.31
C PRO A 67 5.70 -20.97 -12.27
N LYS A 68 6.43 -20.55 -11.22
CA LYS A 68 5.89 -19.75 -10.12
C LYS A 68 5.15 -18.51 -10.66
N ASN A 69 3.95 -18.26 -10.12
CA ASN A 69 3.03 -17.17 -10.49
C ASN A 69 2.32 -17.35 -11.85
N SER A 70 2.51 -18.46 -12.58
CA SER A 70 1.67 -18.71 -13.76
C SER A 70 0.22 -18.97 -13.38
N LYS A 71 -0.71 -18.79 -14.33
CA LYS A 71 -2.13 -19.09 -14.12
C LYS A 71 -2.31 -20.51 -13.60
N GLN A 72 -1.65 -21.49 -14.22
CA GLN A 72 -1.74 -22.91 -13.81
C GLN A 72 -1.15 -23.15 -12.41
N TYR A 73 -0.04 -22.50 -12.07
CA TYR A 73 0.56 -22.57 -10.73
C TYR A 73 -0.43 -22.08 -9.66
N LEU A 74 -1.06 -20.92 -9.89
CA LEU A 74 -2.03 -20.34 -8.96
C LEU A 74 -3.29 -21.21 -8.85
N THR A 75 -3.76 -21.80 -9.96
CA THR A 75 -4.87 -22.77 -9.94
C THR A 75 -4.52 -24.00 -9.11
N GLU A 76 -3.33 -24.59 -9.28
CA GLU A 76 -2.87 -25.73 -8.46
C GLU A 76 -2.76 -25.34 -6.99
N LEU A 77 -2.25 -24.13 -6.70
CA LEU A 77 -2.16 -23.62 -5.34
C LEU A 77 -3.54 -23.52 -4.68
N CYS A 78 -4.51 -22.90 -5.35
CA CYS A 78 -5.89 -22.81 -4.87
C CYS A 78 -6.49 -24.20 -4.61
N LYS A 79 -6.33 -25.14 -5.55
CA LYS A 79 -6.84 -26.52 -5.43
C LYS A 79 -6.18 -27.33 -4.31
N SER A 80 -4.97 -26.96 -3.90
CA SER A 80 -4.27 -27.63 -2.79
C SER A 80 -4.87 -27.30 -1.42
N VAL A 81 -5.66 -26.23 -1.34
CA VAL A 81 -6.30 -25.78 -0.10
C VAL A 81 -7.82 -25.93 -0.15
N TYR A 82 -8.43 -25.47 -1.23
CA TYR A 82 -9.88 -25.49 -1.37
C TYR A 82 -10.38 -26.91 -1.69
N PRO A 83 -11.57 -27.26 -1.17
CA PRO A 83 -12.13 -28.59 -1.31
C PRO A 83 -12.57 -28.86 -2.76
N LYS A 84 -12.71 -30.15 -3.11
CA LYS A 84 -12.83 -30.63 -4.50
C LYS A 84 -14.07 -30.09 -5.21
N GLU A 85 -15.13 -29.79 -4.47
CA GLU A 85 -16.39 -29.26 -4.97
C GLU A 85 -16.21 -27.90 -5.65
N LEU A 86 -15.20 -27.12 -5.23
CA LEU A 86 -14.89 -25.80 -5.79
C LEU A 86 -13.90 -25.85 -6.97
N HIS A 87 -13.29 -27.00 -7.25
CA HIS A 87 -12.29 -27.12 -8.32
C HIS A 87 -12.85 -26.75 -9.71
N PRO A 88 -14.10 -27.10 -10.09
CA PRO A 88 -14.70 -26.62 -11.34
C PRO A 88 -14.79 -25.10 -11.39
N THR A 89 -15.25 -24.46 -10.32
CA THR A 89 -15.37 -23.00 -10.22
C THR A 89 -14.02 -22.31 -10.34
N ILE A 90 -12.99 -22.84 -9.66
CA ILE A 90 -11.61 -22.33 -9.74
C ILE A 90 -11.06 -22.46 -11.17
N ASN A 91 -11.39 -23.55 -11.89
CA ASN A 91 -10.98 -23.72 -13.29
C ASN A 91 -11.67 -22.72 -14.23
N SER A 92 -12.90 -22.32 -13.93
CA SER A 92 -13.65 -21.33 -14.72
C SER A 92 -13.25 -19.87 -14.45
N LEU A 93 -12.32 -19.61 -13.51
CA LEU A 93 -11.84 -18.24 -13.27
C LEU A 93 -10.95 -17.78 -14.43
N ASP A 94 -11.53 -16.95 -15.30
CA ASP A 94 -10.83 -16.40 -16.47
C ASP A 94 -9.93 -15.22 -16.12
N SER A 95 -10.29 -14.45 -15.09
CA SER A 95 -9.55 -13.27 -14.62
C SER A 95 -8.29 -13.69 -13.83
N ASP A 96 -7.12 -13.30 -14.33
CA ASP A 96 -5.84 -13.50 -13.63
C ASP A 96 -5.83 -12.80 -12.25
N VAL A 97 -6.55 -11.67 -12.12
CA VAL A 97 -6.66 -10.94 -10.86
C VAL A 97 -7.43 -11.76 -9.84
N ASP A 98 -8.59 -12.30 -10.21
CA ASP A 98 -9.46 -13.06 -9.32
C ASP A 98 -8.72 -14.30 -8.81
N LEU A 99 -8.00 -14.97 -9.71
CA LEU A 99 -7.19 -16.12 -9.35
C LEU A 99 -6.02 -15.75 -8.41
N ALA A 100 -5.38 -14.60 -8.60
CA ALA A 100 -4.34 -14.12 -7.69
C ALA A 100 -4.89 -13.78 -6.30
N ILE A 101 -6.08 -13.18 -6.22
CA ILE A 101 -6.77 -12.92 -4.94
C ILE A 101 -7.10 -14.24 -4.26
N HIS A 102 -7.70 -15.19 -4.99
CA HIS A 102 -8.03 -16.51 -4.44
C HIS A 102 -6.79 -17.29 -4.00
N ALA A 103 -5.69 -17.20 -4.74
CA ALA A 103 -4.42 -17.83 -4.36
C ALA A 103 -3.91 -17.25 -3.04
N PHE A 104 -3.92 -15.92 -2.90
CA PHE A 104 -3.55 -15.26 -1.65
C PHE A 104 -4.49 -15.66 -0.48
N MET A 105 -5.80 -15.61 -0.70
CA MET A 105 -6.78 -15.97 0.33
C MET A 105 -6.73 -17.45 0.69
N SER A 106 -6.44 -18.34 -0.25
CA SER A 106 -6.27 -19.78 0.02
C SER A 106 -5.13 -20.02 1.00
N LEU A 107 -4.03 -19.26 0.92
CA LEU A 107 -2.94 -19.33 1.88
C LEU A 107 -3.35 -18.85 3.27
N ILE A 108 -4.20 -17.82 3.35
CA ILE A 108 -4.79 -17.38 4.61
C ILE A 108 -5.69 -18.47 5.19
N VAL A 109 -6.59 -19.04 4.38
CA VAL A 109 -7.46 -20.14 4.80
C VAL A 109 -6.65 -21.33 5.29
N LYS A 110 -5.60 -21.75 4.57
CA LYS A 110 -4.71 -22.85 4.97
C LYS A 110 -4.04 -22.60 6.32
N ASN A 111 -3.40 -21.44 6.47
CA ASN A 111 -2.56 -21.13 7.64
C ASN A 111 -3.37 -20.74 8.88
N TYR A 112 -4.58 -20.23 8.69
CA TYR A 112 -5.42 -19.74 9.78
C TYR A 112 -6.65 -20.60 9.97
N VAL A 113 -7.49 -20.77 8.96
CA VAL A 113 -8.72 -21.56 9.11
C VAL A 113 -8.40 -23.04 9.31
N THR A 114 -7.73 -23.68 8.35
CA THR A 114 -7.47 -25.13 8.42
C THR A 114 -6.51 -25.48 9.55
N TYR A 115 -5.44 -24.71 9.74
CA TYR A 115 -4.43 -25.03 10.74
C TYR A 115 -4.82 -24.64 12.18
N TRP A 116 -5.50 -23.50 12.40
CA TRP A 116 -5.89 -23.07 13.75
C TRP A 116 -7.28 -23.58 14.15
N TYR A 117 -8.26 -23.52 13.25
CA TYR A 117 -9.63 -23.98 13.52
C TYR A 117 -9.71 -25.51 13.39
N GLY A 118 -9.20 -26.08 12.29
CA GLY A 118 -9.27 -27.52 12.02
C GLY A 118 -8.52 -28.40 13.03
N ARG A 119 -7.43 -27.89 13.65
CA ARG A 119 -6.76 -28.61 14.76
C ARG A 119 -7.54 -28.55 16.07
N LYS A 120 -8.30 -27.48 16.32
CA LYS A 120 -9.06 -27.30 17.56
C LYS A 120 -10.41 -27.99 17.52
N ILE A 121 -11.03 -28.01 16.36
CA ILE A 121 -12.31 -28.66 16.10
C ILE A 121 -12.09 -29.52 14.86
N PRO A 122 -11.76 -30.81 15.02
CA PRO A 122 -11.55 -31.72 13.91
C PRO A 122 -12.91 -32.01 13.27
N THR A 123 -13.27 -31.21 12.26
CA THR A 123 -14.45 -31.42 11.44
C THR A 123 -14.00 -31.67 10.00
N GLU A 124 -14.59 -32.67 9.35
CA GLU A 124 -14.37 -32.97 7.93
C GLU A 124 -15.32 -32.18 7.00
N ASP A 125 -16.17 -31.34 7.60
CA ASP A 125 -17.18 -30.57 6.88
C ASP A 125 -16.55 -29.39 6.13
N ASN A 126 -16.67 -29.44 4.80
CA ASN A 126 -16.17 -28.43 3.88
C ASN A 126 -17.12 -27.23 3.74
N GLU A 127 -18.34 -27.27 4.30
CA GLU A 127 -19.36 -26.22 4.14
C GLU A 127 -18.82 -24.84 4.55
N PHE A 128 -18.05 -24.78 5.64
CA PHE A 128 -17.48 -23.54 6.12
C PHE A 128 -16.46 -22.93 5.15
N ILE A 129 -15.56 -23.76 4.60
CA ILE A 129 -14.56 -23.31 3.62
C ILE A 129 -15.25 -22.88 2.32
N ILE A 130 -16.30 -23.58 1.92
CA ILE A 130 -17.14 -23.22 0.76
C ILE A 130 -17.77 -21.84 0.96
N LYS A 131 -18.34 -21.57 2.14
CA LYS A 131 -18.91 -20.24 2.47
C LYS A 131 -17.85 -19.13 2.44
N ILE A 132 -16.63 -19.39 2.95
CA ILE A 132 -15.53 -18.42 2.85
C ILE A 132 -15.14 -18.15 1.40
N PHE A 133 -15.02 -19.20 0.57
CA PHE A 133 -14.69 -19.04 -0.84
C PHE A 133 -15.75 -18.21 -1.57
N ASN A 134 -17.04 -18.53 -1.38
CA ASN A 134 -18.14 -17.81 -2.00
C ASN A 134 -18.16 -16.34 -1.54
N LEU A 135 -17.89 -16.09 -0.26
CA LEU A 135 -17.76 -14.73 0.27
C LEU A 135 -16.65 -13.94 -0.43
N ILE A 136 -15.46 -14.55 -0.58
CA ILE A 136 -14.35 -13.92 -1.29
C ILE A 136 -14.74 -13.65 -2.75
N GLN A 137 -15.39 -14.62 -3.40
CA GLN A 137 -15.85 -14.47 -4.78
C GLN A 137 -16.89 -13.35 -4.92
N ASP A 138 -17.81 -13.20 -3.98
CA ASP A 138 -18.80 -12.12 -3.97
C ASP A 138 -18.12 -10.77 -3.82
N ILE A 139 -17.14 -10.64 -2.91
CA ILE A 139 -16.35 -9.42 -2.75
C ILE A 139 -15.60 -9.08 -4.05
N ILE A 140 -14.93 -10.06 -4.67
CA ILE A 140 -14.20 -9.86 -5.93
C ILE A 140 -15.16 -9.44 -7.04
N THR A 141 -16.30 -10.12 -7.15
CA THR A 141 -17.29 -9.86 -8.20
C THR A 141 -17.91 -8.47 -8.04
N ARG A 142 -18.24 -8.06 -6.81
CA ARG A 142 -18.69 -6.69 -6.49
C ARG A 142 -17.61 -5.67 -6.83
N GLY A 143 -16.36 -5.91 -6.40
CA GLY A 143 -15.23 -5.06 -6.74
C GLY A 143 -15.02 -4.91 -8.25
N SER A 144 -14.99 -6.02 -9.00
CA SER A 144 -14.75 -6.01 -10.45
C SER A 144 -15.87 -5.31 -11.22
N LYS A 145 -17.14 -5.52 -10.85
CA LYS A 145 -18.28 -4.79 -11.44
C LYS A 145 -18.12 -3.28 -11.30
N ASN A 146 -17.56 -2.83 -10.18
CA ASN A 146 -17.30 -1.40 -9.95
C ASN A 146 -16.09 -0.87 -10.77
N PHE A 147 -15.20 -1.74 -11.25
CA PHE A 147 -14.04 -1.35 -12.06
C PHE A 147 -14.29 -1.42 -13.58
N ASP A 148 -15.28 -2.19 -14.03
CA ASP A 148 -15.59 -2.36 -15.45
C ASP A 148 -16.37 -1.14 -16.02
N GLY A 149 -15.64 -0.06 -16.26
CA GLY A 149 -15.90 0.87 -17.38
C GLY A 149 -16.94 1.99 -17.21
N ASN A 150 -17.66 2.08 -16.09
CA ASN A 150 -18.61 3.19 -15.90
C ASN A 150 -17.87 4.52 -15.61
N LEU A 151 -17.95 5.47 -16.55
CA LEU A 151 -17.40 6.83 -16.44
C LEU A 151 -17.83 7.55 -15.14
N ASN A 152 -19.06 7.31 -14.67
CA ASN A 152 -19.56 7.88 -13.41
C ASN A 152 -18.82 7.38 -12.18
N ILE A 153 -18.36 6.12 -12.19
CA ILE A 153 -17.59 5.53 -11.08
C ILE A 153 -16.16 6.10 -11.07
N THR A 154 -15.63 6.48 -12.23
CA THR A 154 -14.30 7.09 -12.34
C THR A 154 -14.22 8.40 -11.55
N HIS A 155 -15.29 9.20 -11.54
CA HIS A 155 -15.32 10.45 -10.77
C HIS A 155 -15.29 10.21 -9.25
N LYS A 156 -15.94 9.16 -8.75
CA LYS A 156 -15.89 8.79 -7.33
C LYS A 156 -14.46 8.38 -6.93
N TYR A 157 -13.81 7.53 -7.72
CA TYR A 157 -12.41 7.16 -7.47
C TYR A 157 -11.42 8.32 -7.67
N GLU A 158 -11.73 9.26 -8.56
CA GLU A 158 -10.95 10.49 -8.70
C GLU A 158 -10.98 11.33 -7.43
N ALA A 159 -12.17 11.56 -6.86
CA ALA A 159 -12.31 12.26 -5.58
C ALA A 159 -11.57 11.51 -4.46
N LEU A 160 -11.75 10.20 -4.35
CA LEU A 160 -11.02 9.38 -3.37
C LEU A 160 -9.49 9.52 -3.51
N LEU A 161 -8.95 9.40 -4.74
CA LEU A 161 -7.51 9.39 -5.00
C LEU A 161 -6.87 10.78 -4.90
N PHE A 162 -7.59 11.84 -5.27
CA PHE A 162 -7.04 13.19 -5.34
C PHE A 162 -7.53 14.13 -4.26
N ASP A 163 -8.61 13.83 -3.55
CA ASP A 163 -9.11 14.63 -2.44
C ASP A 163 -8.85 13.95 -1.10
N ASP A 164 -9.55 12.85 -0.84
CA ASP A 164 -9.66 12.29 0.50
C ASP A 164 -8.39 11.57 0.96
N ILE A 165 -7.79 10.72 0.12
CA ILE A 165 -6.53 10.04 0.47
C ILE A 165 -5.41 11.05 0.72
N PRO A 166 -5.14 12.03 -0.17
CA PRO A 166 -4.12 13.05 0.08
C PRO A 166 -4.42 13.90 1.32
N TYR A 167 -5.69 14.21 1.59
CA TYR A 167 -6.10 14.93 2.80
C TYR A 167 -5.78 14.14 4.07
N ILE A 168 -6.18 12.87 4.14
CA ILE A 168 -5.91 11.99 5.30
C ILE A 168 -4.40 11.87 5.54
N ILE A 169 -3.61 11.69 4.48
CA ILE A 169 -2.15 11.60 4.57
C ILE A 169 -1.56 12.94 5.07
N SER A 170 -2.04 14.07 4.55
CA SER A 170 -1.62 15.40 4.99
C SER A 170 -1.87 15.63 6.48
N GLU A 171 -3.09 15.34 6.90
CA GLU A 171 -3.52 15.54 8.28
C GLU A 171 -2.72 14.66 9.23
N HIS A 172 -2.42 13.42 8.83
CA HIS A 172 -1.55 12.52 9.59
C HIS A 172 -0.15 13.13 9.77
N PHE A 173 0.52 13.56 8.70
CA PHE A 173 1.86 14.15 8.81
C PHE A 173 1.87 15.43 9.64
N ASN A 174 0.88 16.30 9.44
CA ASN A 174 0.74 17.53 10.21
C ASN A 174 0.52 17.24 11.71
N SER A 175 -0.31 16.24 12.02
CA SER A 175 -0.55 15.81 13.40
C SER A 175 0.69 15.20 14.04
N MET A 176 1.40 14.32 13.32
CA MET A 176 2.66 13.73 13.80
C MET A 176 3.73 14.80 14.05
N LYS A 177 3.84 15.80 13.18
CA LYS A 177 4.77 16.92 13.38
C LYS A 177 4.41 17.75 14.62
N LYS A 178 3.12 18.04 14.84
CA LYS A 178 2.64 18.72 16.05
C LYS A 178 2.97 17.91 17.31
N CYS A 179 2.73 16.59 17.28
CA CYS A 179 3.10 15.70 18.38
C CYS A 179 4.61 15.74 18.66
N LYS A 180 5.47 15.64 17.62
CA LYS A 180 6.94 15.72 17.77
C LYS A 180 7.38 17.03 18.44
N ILE A 181 6.83 18.17 18.02
CA ILE A 181 7.14 19.49 18.60
C ILE A 181 6.64 19.59 20.05
N ALA A 182 5.45 19.07 20.34
CA ALA A 182 4.88 19.07 21.69
C ALA A 182 5.76 18.27 22.67
N ILE A 183 6.27 17.11 22.25
CA ILE A 183 7.18 16.28 23.05
C ILE A 183 8.51 16.99 23.31
N GLN A 184 9.06 17.66 22.29
CA GLN A 184 10.32 18.39 22.42
C GLN A 184 10.20 19.62 23.34
N SER A 185 9.01 20.23 23.41
CA SER A 185 8.77 21.44 24.20
C SER A 185 8.25 21.17 25.62
N GLN A 186 7.54 20.05 25.84
CA GLN A 186 7.03 19.67 27.15
C GLN A 186 7.96 18.67 27.84
N ASN A 187 8.70 19.14 28.85
CA ASN A 187 9.66 18.31 29.56
C ASN A 187 9.04 17.26 30.52
N ARG A 188 7.73 17.30 30.86
CA ARG A 188 7.16 16.42 31.93
C ARG A 188 5.66 16.05 31.90
N ASN A 189 4.84 16.48 30.94
CA ASN A 189 3.41 16.10 30.95
C ASN A 189 3.17 14.78 30.21
N SER A 190 2.64 13.80 30.93
CA SER A 190 2.61 12.35 30.67
C SER A 190 1.63 11.87 29.61
N LYS A 191 1.20 12.70 28.66
CA LYS A 191 0.33 12.22 27.58
C LYS A 191 1.17 11.45 26.56
N SER A 192 0.76 10.22 26.27
CA SER A 192 1.40 9.41 25.22
C SER A 192 1.28 10.11 23.87
N ILE A 193 2.22 9.84 22.96
CA ILE A 193 2.19 10.37 21.58
C ILE A 193 0.87 9.97 20.91
N LEU A 194 0.46 8.72 21.11
CA LEU A 194 -0.82 8.19 20.68
C LEU A 194 -2.00 9.01 21.19
N GLU A 195 -2.08 9.32 22.49
CA GLU A 195 -3.19 10.10 23.04
C GLU A 195 -3.28 11.50 22.42
N MET A 196 -2.14 12.16 22.20
CA MET A 196 -2.11 13.46 21.53
C MET A 196 -2.55 13.35 20.08
N TYR A 197 -2.05 12.34 19.37
CA TYR A 197 -2.41 12.09 17.98
C TYR A 197 -3.91 11.75 17.83
N SER A 198 -4.45 10.93 18.74
CA SER A 198 -5.87 10.60 18.84
C SER A 198 -6.73 11.83 19.14
N GLN A 199 -6.27 12.74 19.99
CA GLN A 199 -6.96 14.01 20.25
C GLN A 199 -6.96 14.92 19.02
N LEU A 200 -5.85 14.99 18.29
CA LEU A 200 -5.73 15.84 17.09
C LEU A 200 -6.56 15.35 15.92
N THR A 201 -6.64 14.03 15.75
CA THR A 201 -7.35 13.41 14.63
C THR A 201 -8.80 13.05 14.99
N CYS A 202 -9.17 13.10 16.27
CA CYS A 202 -10.44 12.60 16.81
C CYS A 202 -10.66 11.09 16.60
N TYR A 203 -9.59 10.30 16.43
CA TYR A 203 -9.65 8.84 16.27
C TYR A 203 -9.13 8.10 17.50
N ASN A 204 -9.93 7.15 18.02
CA ASN A 204 -9.50 6.22 19.06
C ASN A 204 -9.04 4.90 18.42
N SER A 205 -7.82 4.46 18.70
CA SER A 205 -7.26 3.21 18.14
C SER A 205 -7.99 1.95 18.61
N LYS A 206 -8.55 1.96 19.82
CA LYS A 206 -9.13 0.76 20.45
C LYS A 206 -10.49 0.37 19.89
N ASP A 207 -11.31 1.36 19.53
CA ASP A 207 -12.71 1.13 19.17
C ASP A 207 -12.90 0.90 17.66
N TYR A 208 -11.87 1.23 16.86
CA TYR A 208 -12.02 1.34 15.43
C TYR A 208 -12.06 0.03 14.65
N PRO A 209 -11.30 -1.02 15.01
CA PRO A 209 -11.47 -2.33 14.40
C PRO A 209 -12.95 -2.74 14.38
N GLY A 210 -13.63 -2.61 15.52
CA GLY A 210 -15.05 -2.92 15.65
C GLY A 210 -15.95 -2.08 14.74
N LYS A 211 -15.63 -0.80 14.51
CA LYS A 211 -16.40 0.06 13.58
C LYS A 211 -16.28 -0.41 12.14
N ILE A 212 -15.07 -0.76 11.70
CA ILE A 212 -14.86 -1.34 10.36
C ILE A 212 -15.63 -2.63 10.23
N THR A 213 -15.58 -3.50 11.24
CA THR A 213 -16.32 -4.76 11.24
C THR A 213 -17.82 -4.53 11.17
N ILE A 214 -18.37 -3.55 11.90
CA ILE A 214 -19.79 -3.17 11.80
C ILE A 214 -20.16 -2.71 10.39
N LEU A 215 -19.27 -2.01 9.68
CA LEU A 215 -19.51 -1.58 8.29
C LEU A 215 -19.42 -2.74 7.30
N ILE A 216 -18.44 -3.63 7.46
CA ILE A 216 -18.22 -4.76 6.57
C ILE A 216 -19.28 -5.84 6.78
N LYS A 217 -19.78 -6.03 7.99
CA LYS A 217 -20.64 -7.14 8.36
C LYS A 217 -21.95 -7.18 7.56
N PRO A 218 -22.73 -6.10 7.39
CA PRO A 218 -23.91 -6.09 6.52
C PRO A 218 -23.60 -6.41 5.05
N ILE A 219 -22.41 -6.01 4.56
CA ILE A 219 -21.99 -6.27 3.18
C ILE A 219 -21.74 -7.77 2.98
N LEU A 220 -21.19 -8.43 4.00
CA LEU A 220 -20.74 -9.82 3.98
C LEU A 220 -21.78 -10.82 4.50
N MET A 221 -22.73 -10.36 5.31
CA MET A 221 -23.69 -11.20 6.03
C MET A 221 -25.11 -10.83 5.60
N ASN A 222 -25.86 -11.81 5.07
CA ASN A 222 -27.29 -11.66 4.83
C ASN A 222 -28.07 -11.55 6.17
N ASP A 223 -29.30 -11.05 6.12
CA ASP A 223 -30.15 -10.77 7.30
C ASP A 223 -30.36 -11.97 8.26
N SER A 224 -30.09 -13.21 7.83
CA SER A 224 -30.31 -14.44 8.58
C SER A 224 -29.03 -15.03 9.19
N CYS A 225 -28.16 -14.21 9.79
CA CYS A 225 -26.92 -14.71 10.38
C CYS A 225 -27.08 -15.20 11.81
N SER A 226 -26.57 -16.41 12.07
CA SER A 226 -26.51 -16.96 13.42
C SER A 226 -25.55 -16.15 14.31
N THR A 227 -25.84 -16.11 15.61
CA THR A 227 -24.98 -15.44 16.59
C THR A 227 -23.54 -15.94 16.55
N LEU A 228 -23.34 -17.25 16.33
CA LEU A 228 -22.02 -17.87 16.22
C LEU A 228 -21.23 -17.34 15.01
N GLN A 229 -21.87 -17.25 13.84
CA GLN A 229 -21.22 -16.70 12.65
C GLN A 229 -20.84 -15.24 12.88
N SER A 230 -21.75 -14.44 13.44
CA SER A 230 -21.50 -13.06 13.81
C SER A 230 -20.27 -12.93 14.72
N THR A 231 -20.21 -13.68 15.83
CA THR A 231 -19.07 -13.63 16.76
C THR A 231 -17.77 -14.14 16.13
N PHE A 232 -17.85 -15.14 15.25
CA PHE A 232 -16.68 -15.60 14.49
C PHE A 232 -16.13 -14.49 13.58
N PHE A 233 -17.01 -13.80 12.84
CA PHE A 233 -16.61 -12.69 11.99
C PHE A 233 -16.02 -11.54 12.79
N ASP A 234 -16.61 -11.21 13.93
CA ASP A 234 -16.07 -10.18 14.84
C ASP A 234 -14.64 -10.54 15.26
N SER A 235 -14.39 -11.79 15.71
CA SER A 235 -13.04 -12.20 16.09
C SER A 235 -12.07 -12.29 14.89
N LEU A 236 -12.54 -12.70 13.72
CA LEU A 236 -11.71 -12.78 12.52
C LEU A 236 -11.29 -11.38 12.03
N LEU A 237 -12.22 -10.43 11.99
CA LEU A 237 -11.99 -9.09 11.48
C LEU A 237 -11.32 -8.22 12.55
N ASP A 238 -11.88 -8.13 13.76
CA ASP A 238 -11.38 -7.24 14.81
C ASP A 238 -10.07 -7.73 15.41
N ASP A 239 -10.05 -8.94 15.95
CA ASP A 239 -8.89 -9.41 16.72
C ASP A 239 -7.74 -9.83 15.81
N PHE A 240 -8.08 -10.47 14.68
CA PHE A 240 -7.10 -11.14 13.86
C PHE A 240 -6.62 -10.27 12.67
N LEU A 241 -7.52 -9.88 11.77
CA LEU A 241 -7.14 -9.08 10.60
C LEU A 241 -6.71 -7.67 11.01
N MET A 242 -7.57 -6.92 11.69
CA MET A 242 -7.28 -5.55 12.12
C MET A 242 -6.30 -5.56 13.31
N GLY A 243 -6.60 -6.34 14.35
CA GLY A 243 -5.80 -6.33 15.58
C GLY A 243 -4.37 -6.83 15.43
N ARG A 244 -4.12 -7.86 14.59
CA ARG A 244 -2.79 -8.49 14.48
C ARG A 244 -2.12 -8.26 13.13
N ILE A 245 -2.81 -8.58 12.04
CA ILE A 245 -2.20 -8.46 10.71
C ILE A 245 -1.96 -6.98 10.37
N TRP A 246 -2.97 -6.14 10.56
CA TRP A 246 -2.89 -4.73 10.23
C TRP A 246 -1.91 -3.98 11.12
N CYS A 247 -1.98 -4.17 12.44
CA CYS A 247 -0.99 -3.64 13.38
C CYS A 247 0.43 -4.12 13.08
N SER A 248 0.60 -5.33 12.53
CA SER A 248 1.91 -5.77 12.06
C SER A 248 2.35 -5.03 10.81
N ILE A 249 1.47 -4.83 9.83
CA ILE A 249 1.81 -4.15 8.58
C ILE A 249 2.11 -2.67 8.85
N SER A 250 1.48 -2.08 9.87
CA SER A 250 1.71 -0.69 10.27
C SER A 250 3.03 -0.44 11.00
N HIS A 251 3.80 -1.50 11.28
CA HIS A 251 5.13 -1.35 11.87
C HIS A 251 6.04 -0.53 10.94
N PRO A 252 6.73 0.52 11.44
CA PRO A 252 7.55 1.43 10.63
C PRO A 252 8.57 0.74 9.72
N TYR A 253 9.11 -0.39 10.16
CA TYR A 253 10.01 -1.22 9.35
C TYR A 253 9.41 -1.61 7.99
N TYR A 254 8.17 -2.09 7.96
CA TYR A 254 7.55 -2.53 6.70
C TYR A 254 7.20 -1.35 5.80
N LEU A 255 6.82 -0.22 6.39
CA LEU A 255 6.63 1.06 5.69
C LEU A 255 7.92 1.50 4.98
N ILE A 256 9.03 1.60 5.72
CA ILE A 256 10.32 2.01 5.17
C ILE A 256 10.83 0.99 4.14
N LYS A 257 10.68 -0.31 4.40
CA LYS A 257 11.03 -1.36 3.44
C LYS A 257 10.22 -1.25 2.14
N GLY A 258 8.94 -0.92 2.24
CA GLY A 258 8.08 -0.64 1.10
C GLY A 258 8.60 0.55 0.29
N ILE A 259 8.93 1.65 0.96
CA ILE A 259 9.51 2.85 0.33
C ILE A 259 10.83 2.50 -0.36
N ASN A 260 11.76 1.79 0.30
CA ASN A 260 13.02 1.37 -0.28
C ASN A 260 12.84 0.51 -1.53
N LYS A 261 11.90 -0.43 -1.52
CA LYS A 261 11.60 -1.26 -2.69
C LYS A 261 11.08 -0.42 -3.86
N ILE A 262 10.26 0.59 -3.58
CA ILE A 262 9.79 1.55 -4.58
C ILE A 262 10.98 2.36 -5.12
N CYS A 263 11.84 2.88 -4.23
CA CYS A 263 13.02 3.64 -4.60
C CYS A 263 13.96 2.84 -5.50
N TYR A 264 14.27 1.60 -5.12
CA TYR A 264 15.08 0.68 -5.91
C TYR A 264 14.48 0.42 -7.31
N LYS A 265 13.15 0.26 -7.40
CA LYS A 265 12.45 0.06 -8.68
C LYS A 265 12.53 1.30 -9.58
N ILE A 266 12.50 2.50 -9.00
CA ILE A 266 12.64 3.77 -9.74
C ILE A 266 14.09 3.93 -10.22
N ASN A 267 15.05 3.71 -9.33
CA ASN A 267 16.48 3.86 -9.63
C ASN A 267 16.99 2.83 -10.64
N SER A 268 16.52 1.58 -10.57
CA SER A 268 16.93 0.50 -11.50
C SER A 268 16.48 0.77 -12.93
N LYS A 269 15.24 1.24 -13.15
CA LYS A 269 14.73 1.63 -14.49
C LYS A 269 15.57 2.72 -15.17
N LYS A 270 16.14 3.63 -14.38
CA LYS A 270 16.99 4.71 -14.92
C LYS A 270 18.39 4.22 -15.27
N LYS A 271 18.93 3.24 -14.52
CA LYS A 271 20.22 2.63 -14.83
C LYS A 271 20.15 1.86 -16.16
N THR A 272 19.08 1.10 -16.38
CA THR A 272 18.87 0.38 -17.65
C THR A 272 18.71 1.36 -18.82
N SER A 273 17.93 2.44 -18.67
CA SER A 273 17.77 3.42 -19.75
C SER A 273 19.07 4.15 -20.12
N LYS A 274 19.90 4.49 -19.12
CA LYS A 274 21.21 5.11 -19.36
C LYS A 274 22.17 4.13 -20.05
N GLN A 275 22.21 2.87 -19.61
CA GLN A 275 23.08 1.86 -20.23
C GLN A 275 22.69 1.60 -21.70
N GLU A 276 21.40 1.57 -22.01
CA GLU A 276 20.92 1.49 -23.39
C GLU A 276 21.29 2.74 -24.21
N GLU A 277 21.25 3.93 -23.59
CA GLU A 277 21.64 5.19 -24.23
C GLU A 277 23.15 5.25 -24.50
N TYR A 278 23.99 4.83 -23.56
CA TYR A 278 25.44 4.71 -23.75
C TYR A 278 25.80 3.64 -24.80
N ALA A 279 25.11 2.51 -24.82
CA ALA A 279 25.29 1.48 -25.84
C ALA A 279 24.92 1.98 -27.24
N LYS A 280 23.86 2.80 -27.37
CA LYS A 280 23.49 3.45 -28.64
C LYS A 280 24.45 4.57 -29.02
N LYS A 281 24.98 5.33 -28.06
CA LYS A 281 25.90 6.45 -28.31
C LYS A 281 27.30 6.00 -28.71
N ASN A 282 27.77 4.86 -28.20
CA ASN A 282 29.04 4.26 -28.65
C ASN A 282 28.99 3.75 -30.11
N ASN A 283 27.81 3.51 -30.68
CA ASN A 283 27.67 3.16 -32.10
C ASN A 283 27.64 4.38 -33.04
N ASN A 284 27.47 5.60 -32.51
CA ASN A 284 27.44 6.84 -33.30
C ASN A 284 28.61 7.74 -32.87
N LYS A 285 29.83 7.28 -33.12
CA LYS A 285 31.06 8.03 -32.84
C LYS A 285 31.38 8.96 -34.03
N TYR A 286 30.68 10.08 -34.12
CA TYR A 286 31.17 11.27 -34.80
C TYR A 286 31.43 12.34 -33.73
N GLU A 287 32.72 12.61 -33.51
CA GLU A 287 33.23 13.70 -32.69
C GLU A 287 33.09 15.01 -33.48
N ASP A 288 32.21 15.90 -33.03
CA ASP A 288 32.60 17.25 -32.58
C ASP A 288 31.35 18.13 -32.33
N ASN A 289 31.48 19.02 -31.35
CA ASN A 289 30.52 20.03 -30.88
C ASN A 289 29.51 19.62 -29.78
N ASN A 290 30.02 19.07 -28.68
CA ASN A 290 29.24 18.85 -27.44
C ASN A 290 28.54 20.13 -26.90
N LEU A 291 29.13 21.31 -27.12
CA LEU A 291 28.58 22.58 -26.62
C LEU A 291 27.39 23.06 -27.47
N ALA A 292 27.48 22.90 -28.80
CA ALA A 292 26.36 23.18 -29.71
C ALA A 292 25.19 22.22 -29.50
N ILE A 293 25.46 20.95 -29.15
CA ILE A 293 24.42 19.97 -28.82
C ILE A 293 23.73 20.33 -27.50
N ILE A 294 24.45 20.79 -26.49
CA ILE A 294 23.83 21.23 -25.22
C ILE A 294 22.99 22.48 -25.44
N ILE A 295 23.51 23.47 -26.18
CA ILE A 295 22.76 24.70 -26.51
C ILE A 295 21.54 24.36 -27.37
N SER A 296 21.65 23.46 -28.35
CA SER A 296 20.52 23.05 -29.17
C SER A 296 19.47 22.29 -28.36
N GLN A 297 19.86 21.45 -27.39
CA GLN A 297 18.92 20.78 -26.48
C GLN A 297 18.19 21.75 -25.55
N VAL A 298 18.89 22.77 -25.03
CA VAL A 298 18.26 23.82 -24.21
C VAL A 298 17.34 24.69 -25.06
N TYR A 299 17.77 25.08 -26.26
CA TYR A 299 16.98 25.84 -27.21
C TYR A 299 15.74 25.06 -27.65
N LEU A 300 15.85 23.77 -27.96
CA LEU A 300 14.71 22.91 -28.31
C LEU A 300 13.71 22.79 -27.16
N LYS A 301 14.18 22.65 -25.91
CA LYS A 301 13.29 22.64 -24.73
C LYS A 301 12.63 23.99 -24.50
N PHE A 302 13.37 25.08 -24.69
CA PHE A 302 12.81 26.43 -24.64
C PHE A 302 11.77 26.64 -25.73
N LEU A 303 12.03 26.15 -26.94
CA LEU A 303 11.15 26.24 -28.09
C LEU A 303 9.89 25.38 -27.92
N GLN A 304 9.99 24.22 -27.26
CA GLN A 304 8.83 23.43 -26.84
C GLN A 304 7.98 24.17 -25.80
N ILE A 305 8.63 24.86 -24.86
CA ILE A 305 7.93 25.67 -23.85
C ILE A 305 7.25 26.86 -24.55
N THR A 306 7.92 27.57 -25.45
CA THR A 306 7.32 28.71 -26.18
C THR A 306 6.24 28.26 -27.16
N GLN A 307 6.39 27.11 -27.82
CA GLN A 307 5.34 26.50 -28.63
C GLN A 307 4.14 26.09 -27.78
N PHE A 308 4.37 25.57 -26.57
CA PHE A 308 3.29 25.30 -25.62
C PHE A 308 2.59 26.60 -25.22
N PHE A 309 3.32 27.66 -24.88
CA PHE A 309 2.73 28.97 -24.58
C PHE A 309 2.02 29.58 -25.79
N TRP A 310 2.56 29.44 -27.00
CA TRP A 310 1.94 29.94 -28.22
C TRP A 310 0.69 29.14 -28.58
N PHE A 311 0.70 27.82 -28.38
CA PHE A 311 -0.48 26.96 -28.46
C PHE A 311 -1.54 27.37 -27.44
N LEU A 312 -1.15 27.70 -26.20
CA LEU A 312 -2.05 28.26 -25.21
C LEU A 312 -2.63 29.61 -25.66
N ILE A 313 -1.82 30.48 -26.27
CA ILE A 313 -2.27 31.77 -26.82
C ILE A 313 -3.20 31.58 -28.02
N CYS A 314 -2.94 30.61 -28.89
CA CYS A 314 -3.82 30.27 -30.01
C CYS A 314 -5.16 29.68 -29.53
N LEU A 315 -5.14 28.85 -28.48
CA LEU A 315 -6.35 28.39 -27.79
C LEU A 315 -7.12 29.56 -27.17
N PHE A 316 -6.45 30.61 -26.67
CA PHE A 316 -7.11 31.83 -26.22
C PHE A 316 -7.82 32.56 -27.35
N LYS A 317 -7.23 32.60 -28.54
CA LYS A 317 -7.80 33.28 -29.71
C LYS A 317 -8.94 32.51 -30.37
N SER A 318 -8.99 31.18 -30.20
CA SER A 318 -10.01 30.31 -30.80
C SER A 318 -11.33 30.29 -30.03
N ASN A 319 -11.36 30.68 -28.75
CA ASN A 319 -12.52 30.49 -27.88
C ASN A 319 -13.61 31.57 -28.00
N ASP A 320 -13.39 32.66 -28.72
CA ASP A 320 -14.41 33.71 -28.93
C ASP A 320 -15.45 33.36 -30.02
N SER A 321 -15.39 32.19 -30.66
CA SER A 321 -16.21 31.89 -31.85
C SER A 321 -17.08 30.63 -31.81
N GLN A 322 -17.18 29.91 -30.68
CA GLN A 322 -18.03 28.72 -30.59
C GLN A 322 -19.00 28.76 -29.40
N SER A 323 -19.91 29.74 -29.41
CA SER A 323 -21.30 29.47 -29.03
C SER A 323 -22.04 29.10 -30.33
N SER A 324 -22.44 27.86 -30.53
CA SER A 324 -23.83 27.43 -30.31
C SER A 324 -23.92 25.95 -30.71
N ASN A 325 -24.74 25.20 -29.98
CA ASN A 325 -25.34 23.91 -30.33
C ASN A 325 -24.47 22.66 -30.12
N ASP A 326 -24.68 22.02 -28.97
CA ASP A 326 -25.04 20.58 -28.81
C ASP A 326 -24.95 20.22 -27.31
N ILE A 327 -26.06 20.26 -26.57
CA ILE A 327 -26.99 19.14 -26.32
C ILE A 327 -26.26 17.83 -25.92
N LEU A 328 -25.52 17.88 -24.83
CA LEU A 328 -25.42 16.77 -23.88
C LEU A 328 -25.34 17.40 -22.49
N LYS A 329 -26.42 17.27 -21.71
CA LYS A 329 -26.50 17.73 -20.32
C LYS A 329 -25.46 16.97 -19.50
N LYS A 330 -24.23 17.48 -19.47
CA LYS A 330 -23.23 17.08 -18.48
C LYS A 330 -23.75 17.42 -17.08
N PRO A 331 -23.51 16.55 -16.08
CA PRO A 331 -23.92 16.81 -14.71
C PRO A 331 -23.36 18.17 -14.25
N LYS A 332 -24.23 18.98 -13.64
CA LYS A 332 -24.01 20.42 -13.38
C LYS A 332 -22.88 20.75 -12.39
N ASN A 333 -22.23 19.76 -11.77
CA ASN A 333 -21.25 19.96 -10.69
C ASN A 333 -19.94 19.17 -10.90
N GLU A 334 -19.40 19.12 -12.13
CA GLU A 334 -18.03 18.62 -12.33
C GLU A 334 -17.04 19.67 -11.79
N SER A 335 -16.55 19.48 -10.56
CA SER A 335 -15.43 20.26 -10.03
C SER A 335 -14.19 19.98 -10.89
N SER A 336 -13.58 21.02 -11.47
CA SER A 336 -12.30 20.89 -12.18
C SER A 336 -11.29 20.12 -11.32
N ILE A 337 -10.58 19.16 -11.92
CA ILE A 337 -9.45 18.45 -11.29
C ILE A 337 -8.46 19.40 -10.60
N VAL A 338 -8.32 20.63 -11.09
CA VAL A 338 -7.41 21.63 -10.55
C VAL A 338 -7.85 22.13 -9.16
N HIS A 339 -9.13 21.98 -8.83
CA HIS A 339 -9.66 22.22 -7.48
C HIS A 339 -9.41 21.06 -6.51
N ARG A 340 -8.94 19.90 -7.00
CA ARG A 340 -8.68 18.75 -6.14
C ARG A 340 -7.59 19.05 -5.12
N TYR A 341 -7.72 18.46 -3.94
CA TYR A 341 -6.84 18.69 -2.81
C TYR A 341 -5.41 18.22 -3.09
N ILE A 342 -5.18 17.26 -4.00
CA ILE A 342 -3.85 16.74 -4.36
C ILE A 342 -2.86 17.86 -4.71
N PHE A 343 -3.33 18.91 -5.38
CA PHE A 343 -2.48 20.05 -5.72
C PHE A 343 -2.11 20.87 -4.48
N ASN A 344 -3.04 21.08 -3.55
CA ASN A 344 -2.75 21.72 -2.27
C ASN A 344 -1.85 20.84 -1.40
N PHE A 345 -2.10 19.53 -1.35
CA PHE A 345 -1.27 18.55 -0.66
C PHE A 345 0.17 18.59 -1.16
N ILE A 346 0.38 18.57 -2.48
CA ILE A 346 1.72 18.65 -3.06
C ILE A 346 2.34 20.03 -2.79
N LEU A 347 1.67 21.12 -3.13
CA LEU A 347 2.28 22.44 -3.10
C LEU A 347 2.45 23.04 -1.69
N ILE A 348 1.46 22.83 -0.83
CA ILE A 348 1.38 23.46 0.50
C ILE A 348 1.88 22.49 1.56
N ASP A 349 1.30 21.30 1.66
CA ASP A 349 1.54 20.45 2.83
C ASP A 349 2.88 19.71 2.76
N THR A 350 3.17 19.08 1.62
CA THR A 350 4.41 18.30 1.45
C THR A 350 5.60 19.20 1.15
N LEU A 351 5.46 20.16 0.23
CA LEU A 351 6.58 20.98 -0.23
C LEU A 351 6.74 22.29 0.55
N LYS A 352 5.69 22.78 1.20
CA LYS A 352 5.66 24.09 1.89
C LYS A 352 6.18 25.21 0.98
N LEU A 353 5.76 25.16 -0.28
CA LEU A 353 6.26 26.06 -1.31
C LEU A 353 5.87 27.51 -1.04
N ASN A 354 4.72 27.71 -0.37
CA ASN A 354 4.29 29.01 0.13
C ASN A 354 5.35 29.69 1.02
N ASN A 355 5.98 28.93 1.92
CA ASN A 355 6.96 29.44 2.87
C ASN A 355 8.36 29.51 2.25
N LYS A 356 8.73 28.51 1.45
CA LYS A 356 10.09 28.41 0.89
C LYS A 356 10.31 29.25 -0.36
N LYS A 357 9.32 29.31 -1.25
CA LYS A 357 9.41 29.95 -2.57
C LYS A 357 8.05 30.60 -2.91
N PRO A 358 7.66 31.68 -2.20
CA PRO A 358 6.36 32.32 -2.36
C PRO A 358 6.09 32.77 -3.80
N LEU A 359 7.13 33.21 -4.53
CA LEU A 359 7.01 33.60 -5.94
C LEU A 359 6.62 32.43 -6.86
N ILE A 360 7.27 31.26 -6.71
CA ILE A 360 6.90 30.07 -7.52
C ILE A 360 5.50 29.62 -7.14
N PHE A 361 5.17 29.61 -5.85
CA PHE A 361 3.82 29.29 -5.39
C PHE A 361 2.79 30.23 -6.02
N PHE A 362 3.04 31.54 -6.03
CA PHE A 362 2.17 32.52 -6.67
C PHE A 362 2.01 32.30 -8.19
N VAL A 363 3.10 32.01 -8.91
CA VAL A 363 3.04 31.67 -10.34
C VAL A 363 2.21 30.41 -10.57
N LEU A 364 2.39 29.37 -9.76
CA LEU A 364 1.58 28.15 -9.84
C LEU A 364 0.11 28.42 -9.53
N GLN A 365 -0.20 29.33 -8.60
CA GLN A 365 -1.58 29.76 -8.32
C GLN A 365 -2.20 30.54 -9.49
N ILE A 366 -1.41 31.36 -10.20
CA ILE A 366 -1.86 32.00 -11.45
C ILE A 366 -2.14 30.95 -12.51
N ILE A 367 -1.21 30.02 -12.75
CA ILE A 367 -1.40 28.91 -13.71
C ILE A 367 -2.66 28.11 -13.33
N ARG A 368 -2.85 27.83 -12.04
CA ARG A 368 -4.04 27.16 -11.51
C ARG A 368 -5.32 27.90 -11.91
N LYS A 369 -5.39 29.21 -11.66
CA LYS A 369 -6.53 30.05 -12.03
C LYS A 369 -6.75 30.12 -13.55
N LEU A 370 -5.67 30.16 -14.33
CA LEU A 370 -5.75 30.13 -15.79
C LEU A 370 -6.35 28.79 -16.26
N ILE A 371 -5.86 27.65 -15.78
CA ILE A 371 -6.42 26.34 -16.18
C ILE A 371 -7.92 26.24 -15.85
N ILE A 372 -8.35 26.76 -14.69
CA ILE A 372 -9.77 26.82 -14.30
C ILE A 372 -10.58 27.68 -15.28
N HIS A 373 -10.04 28.83 -15.68
CA HIS A 373 -10.70 29.72 -16.62
C HIS A 373 -10.83 29.09 -18.03
N PHE A 374 -9.85 28.28 -18.44
CA PHE A 374 -9.84 27.64 -19.76
C PHE A 374 -10.41 26.22 -19.74
N LYS A 375 -11.72 26.13 -19.96
CA LYS A 375 -12.48 24.86 -19.97
C LYS A 375 -11.86 23.77 -20.84
N GLN A 376 -11.30 24.11 -22.01
CA GLN A 376 -10.65 23.14 -22.90
C GLN A 376 -9.39 22.52 -22.27
N ILE A 377 -8.54 23.34 -21.64
CA ILE A 377 -7.33 22.85 -20.96
C ILE A 377 -7.73 21.96 -19.79
N ASN A 378 -8.70 22.41 -19.00
CA ASN A 378 -9.23 21.63 -17.89
C ASN A 378 -9.77 20.27 -18.35
N ASN A 379 -10.59 20.25 -19.41
CA ASN A 379 -11.15 19.00 -19.96
C ASN A 379 -10.06 18.06 -20.50
N ASN A 380 -9.05 18.60 -21.18
CA ASN A 380 -7.93 17.80 -21.68
C ASN A 380 -7.10 17.22 -20.54
N LEU A 381 -6.83 18.02 -19.51
CA LEU A 381 -6.07 17.61 -18.33
C LEU A 381 -6.85 16.56 -17.52
N GLN A 382 -8.16 16.74 -17.36
CA GLN A 382 -9.07 15.76 -16.77
C GLN A 382 -9.03 14.43 -17.54
N THR A 383 -9.19 14.48 -18.86
CA THR A 383 -9.20 13.28 -19.72
C THR A 383 -7.86 12.55 -19.62
N HIS A 384 -6.75 13.29 -19.64
CA HIS A 384 -5.42 12.71 -19.51
C HIS A 384 -5.20 12.06 -18.14
N ILE A 385 -5.62 12.72 -17.05
CA ILE A 385 -5.52 12.19 -15.70
C ILE A 385 -6.39 10.95 -15.53
N ASN A 386 -7.62 10.96 -16.05
CA ASN A 386 -8.52 9.80 -16.01
C ASN A 386 -7.92 8.63 -16.79
N MET A 387 -7.33 8.88 -17.97
CA MET A 387 -6.59 7.87 -18.73
C MET A 387 -5.37 7.34 -17.97
N LEU A 388 -4.64 8.20 -17.25
CA LEU A 388 -3.50 7.79 -16.43
C LEU A 388 -3.95 6.92 -15.25
N ILE A 389 -5.00 7.31 -14.52
CA ILE A 389 -5.57 6.51 -13.43
C ILE A 389 -5.98 5.14 -13.97
N TYR A 390 -6.77 5.11 -15.05
CA TYR A 390 -7.27 3.85 -15.60
C TYR A 390 -6.14 2.96 -16.13
N SER A 391 -5.21 3.53 -16.90
CA SER A 391 -4.12 2.76 -17.53
C SER A 391 -3.03 2.33 -16.56
N LYS A 392 -2.79 3.07 -15.46
CA LYS A 392 -1.69 2.79 -14.52
C LYS A 392 -2.14 2.25 -13.18
N LEU A 393 -3.14 2.87 -12.55
CA LEU A 393 -3.56 2.52 -11.19
C LEU A 393 -4.62 1.41 -11.20
N CYS A 394 -5.67 1.57 -12.01
CA CYS A 394 -6.78 0.62 -12.07
C CYS A 394 -6.58 -0.50 -13.11
N SER A 395 -5.39 -0.59 -13.71
CA SER A 395 -5.08 -1.67 -14.64
C SER A 395 -5.11 -3.02 -13.89
N LYS A 396 -5.83 -4.00 -14.45
CA LYS A 396 -5.85 -5.39 -13.94
C LYS A 396 -4.44 -5.93 -13.67
N ARG A 397 -3.46 -5.55 -14.50
CA ARG A 397 -2.05 -5.92 -14.32
C ARG A 397 -1.42 -5.31 -13.06
N THR A 398 -1.72 -4.05 -12.74
CA THR A 398 -1.20 -3.39 -11.54
C THR A 398 -1.80 -4.03 -10.29
N VAL A 399 -3.11 -4.28 -10.29
CA VAL A 399 -3.80 -4.96 -9.19
C VAL A 399 -3.23 -6.37 -8.98
N TYR A 400 -3.10 -7.16 -10.04
CA TYR A 400 -2.44 -8.48 -10.03
C TYR A 400 -1.03 -8.41 -9.41
N ASN A 401 -0.18 -7.51 -9.90
CA ASN A 401 1.20 -7.38 -9.40
C ASN A 401 1.25 -6.97 -7.93
N SER A 402 0.30 -6.14 -7.48
CA SER A 402 0.20 -5.74 -6.07
C SER A 402 -0.18 -6.92 -5.18
N ILE A 403 -1.18 -7.71 -5.59
CA ILE A 403 -1.59 -8.92 -4.86
C ILE A 403 -0.45 -9.95 -4.85
N ASP A 404 0.20 -10.17 -5.98
CA ASP A 404 1.35 -11.07 -6.09
C ASP A 404 2.51 -10.61 -5.18
N MET A 405 2.78 -9.31 -5.14
CA MET A 405 3.77 -8.74 -4.24
C MET A 405 3.40 -8.94 -2.76
N ILE A 406 2.14 -8.76 -2.38
CA ILE A 406 1.67 -8.99 -1.00
C ILE A 406 1.78 -10.47 -0.65
N ARG A 407 1.32 -11.36 -1.55
CA ARG A 407 1.38 -12.82 -1.37
C ARG A 407 2.82 -13.29 -1.19
N THR A 408 3.73 -12.91 -2.08
CA THR A 408 5.15 -13.29 -1.99
C THR A 408 5.86 -12.67 -0.79
N LEU A 409 5.39 -11.52 -0.28
CA LEU A 409 5.93 -10.90 0.93
C LEU A 409 5.44 -11.61 2.20
N MET A 410 4.19 -12.06 2.26
CA MET A 410 3.63 -12.75 3.42
C MET A 410 3.95 -14.26 3.41
N PHE A 411 3.99 -14.87 2.23
CA PHE A 411 4.16 -16.31 1.98
C PHE A 411 5.26 -16.53 0.92
N PRO A 412 6.55 -16.34 1.28
CA PRO A 412 7.64 -16.42 0.30
C PRO A 412 7.70 -17.78 -0.42
N ASN A 413 7.33 -18.84 0.28
CA ASN A 413 7.33 -20.22 -0.19
C ASN A 413 5.94 -20.77 -0.56
N ASP A 414 4.91 -19.93 -0.54
CA ASP A 414 3.52 -20.31 -0.87
C ASP A 414 2.99 -21.51 -0.08
N ASN A 415 3.49 -21.70 1.15
CA ASN A 415 3.03 -22.75 2.04
C ASN A 415 2.68 -22.17 3.41
N SER A 416 3.69 -21.89 4.23
CA SER A 416 3.47 -21.20 5.50
C SER A 416 3.81 -19.72 5.42
N MET A 417 3.26 -18.95 6.36
CA MET A 417 3.66 -17.56 6.54
C MET A 417 5.17 -17.54 6.79
N GLY A 418 5.89 -16.67 6.06
CA GLY A 418 7.36 -16.65 6.08
C GLY A 418 7.93 -16.51 7.50
N PRO A 419 9.21 -16.89 7.70
CA PRO A 419 9.86 -16.75 9.00
C PRO A 419 9.73 -15.30 9.47
N ARG A 420 9.61 -15.13 10.80
CA ARG A 420 9.49 -13.81 11.41
C ARG A 420 10.61 -12.93 10.86
N THR A 421 10.23 -11.84 10.19
CA THR A 421 11.23 -10.88 9.72
C THR A 421 11.89 -10.31 10.97
N ILE A 422 13.18 -10.56 11.12
CA ILE A 422 13.96 -9.97 12.21
C ILE A 422 13.94 -8.47 11.95
N ILE A 423 13.23 -7.74 12.82
CA ILE A 423 13.19 -6.30 12.75
C ILE A 423 14.55 -5.82 13.24
N PRO A 424 15.30 -5.05 12.44
CA PRO A 424 16.57 -4.50 12.90
C PRO A 424 16.31 -3.61 14.13
N GLU A 425 17.14 -3.73 15.14
CA GLU A 425 17.05 -2.97 16.38
C GLU A 425 18.32 -2.11 16.57
N GLY A 426 18.20 -1.04 17.36
CA GLY A 426 19.34 -0.17 17.70
C GLY A 426 20.01 0.46 16.48
N LYS A 427 21.32 0.22 16.32
CA LYS A 427 22.13 0.86 15.27
C LYS A 427 21.74 0.44 13.86
N ASP A 428 21.40 -0.84 13.67
CA ASP A 428 21.03 -1.38 12.35
C ASP A 428 19.75 -0.73 11.84
N TRP A 429 18.83 -0.38 12.76
CA TRP A 429 17.62 0.35 12.43
C TRP A 429 17.89 1.77 11.97
N GLU A 430 18.80 2.47 12.66
CA GLU A 430 19.23 3.82 12.25
C GLU A 430 19.91 3.80 10.88
N ILE A 431 20.79 2.83 10.63
CA ILE A 431 21.43 2.63 9.32
C ILE A 431 20.35 2.46 8.25
N PHE A 432 19.39 1.56 8.47
CA PHE A 432 18.31 1.31 7.51
C PHE A 432 17.44 2.55 7.22
N LYS A 433 17.17 3.40 8.23
CA LYS A 433 16.50 4.70 8.04
C LYS A 433 17.34 5.66 7.20
N THR A 434 18.63 5.76 7.48
CA THR A 434 19.53 6.65 6.74
C THR A 434 19.74 6.22 5.30
N GLU A 435 19.82 4.91 5.04
CA GLU A 435 19.86 4.34 3.69
C GLU A 435 18.58 4.70 2.91
N CYS A 436 17.41 4.51 3.53
CA CYS A 436 16.15 4.91 2.91
C CYS A 436 16.09 6.40 2.56
N ALA A 437 16.50 7.26 3.49
CA ALA A 437 16.55 8.70 3.24
C ALA A 437 17.53 9.05 2.11
N SER A 438 18.67 8.34 2.02
CA SER A 438 19.64 8.51 0.92
C SER A 438 19.06 8.06 -0.42
N ASP A 439 18.37 6.93 -0.47
CA ASP A 439 17.75 6.41 -1.69
C ASP A 439 16.66 7.35 -2.24
N ILE A 440 15.84 7.92 -1.36
CA ILE A 440 14.86 8.95 -1.71
C ILE A 440 15.56 10.22 -2.21
N TRP A 441 16.63 10.63 -1.53
CA TRP A 441 17.40 11.80 -1.93
C TRP A 441 18.03 11.64 -3.31
N ASP A 442 18.58 10.46 -3.61
CA ASP A 442 19.13 10.14 -4.92
C ASP A 442 18.08 10.24 -6.02
N ILE A 443 16.84 9.83 -5.76
CA ILE A 443 15.72 10.02 -6.68
C ILE A 443 15.45 11.52 -6.90
N ILE A 444 15.38 12.29 -5.82
CA ILE A 444 15.14 13.74 -5.88
C ILE A 444 16.23 14.45 -6.70
N LEU A 445 17.50 14.11 -6.48
CA LEU A 445 18.62 14.62 -7.29
C LEU A 445 18.53 14.16 -8.75
N ASN A 446 18.20 12.89 -8.96
CA ASN A 446 18.07 12.30 -10.28
C ASN A 446 17.03 12.98 -11.15
N TYR A 447 15.94 13.46 -10.56
CA TYR A 447 14.88 14.20 -11.24
C TYR A 447 15.03 15.72 -11.12
N LYS A 448 16.14 16.21 -10.53
CA LYS A 448 16.41 17.64 -10.26
C LYS A 448 15.29 18.31 -9.45
N LEU A 449 14.56 17.53 -8.66
CA LEU A 449 13.47 18.02 -7.81
C LEU A 449 13.99 18.90 -6.69
N ASN A 450 15.22 18.70 -6.21
CA ASN A 450 15.86 19.59 -5.24
C ASN A 450 15.96 21.03 -5.76
N ILE A 451 16.33 21.24 -7.02
CA ILE A 451 16.48 22.59 -7.61
C ILE A 451 15.10 23.24 -7.75
N PHE A 452 14.13 22.49 -8.30
CA PHE A 452 12.80 23.01 -8.55
C PHE A 452 12.05 23.29 -7.24
N LEU A 453 12.03 22.33 -6.32
CA LEU A 453 11.20 22.34 -5.12
C LEU A 453 11.92 22.83 -3.85
N ASN A 454 13.24 23.02 -3.89
CA ASN A 454 14.05 23.37 -2.72
C ASN A 454 13.90 22.37 -1.57
N ILE A 455 13.81 21.09 -1.92
CA ILE A 455 13.81 20.01 -0.93
C ILE A 455 15.25 19.84 -0.45
N LYS A 456 15.45 19.81 0.87
CA LYS A 456 16.75 19.53 1.50
C LYS A 456 16.80 18.08 1.96
N LYS A 457 18.01 17.52 2.07
CA LYS A 457 18.21 16.16 2.60
C LYS A 457 17.64 16.01 4.01
N ASP A 458 17.81 17.03 4.85
CA ASP A 458 17.33 17.05 6.24
C ASP A 458 15.79 16.92 6.36
N GLU A 459 15.05 17.38 5.35
CA GLU A 459 13.59 17.28 5.34
C GLU A 459 13.12 15.87 5.03
N ILE A 460 13.91 15.11 4.26
CA ILE A 460 13.64 13.71 3.96
C ILE A 460 13.97 12.85 5.17
N THR A 461 15.07 13.15 5.86
CA THR A 461 15.37 12.48 7.13
C THR A 461 14.29 12.78 8.17
N GLU A 462 13.83 14.04 8.28
CA GLU A 462 12.69 14.38 9.15
C GLU A 462 11.42 13.61 8.75
N PHE A 463 11.14 13.50 7.45
CA PHE A 463 10.00 12.74 6.94
C PHE A 463 10.06 11.26 7.31
N ILE A 464 11.22 10.61 7.13
CA ILE A 464 11.42 9.21 7.53
C ILE A 464 11.30 9.07 9.04
N GLU A 465 11.89 9.99 9.81
CA GLU A 465 11.73 9.99 11.27
C GLU A 465 10.27 10.06 11.70
N LEU A 466 9.46 10.93 11.09
CA LEU A 466 8.04 11.08 11.40
C LEU A 466 7.25 9.77 11.20
N LEU A 467 7.55 9.01 10.13
CA LEU A 467 6.95 7.70 9.89
C LEU A 467 7.38 6.63 10.92
N THR A 468 8.47 6.87 11.63
CA THR A 468 9.05 5.92 12.59
C THR A 468 8.72 6.19 14.05
N ILE A 469 8.05 7.30 14.36
CA ILE A 469 7.81 7.72 15.75
C ILE A 469 7.02 6.66 16.52
N GLU A 470 5.86 6.25 16.02
CA GLU A 470 4.99 5.32 16.74
C GLU A 470 4.17 4.43 15.79
N PRO A 471 4.24 3.09 15.93
CA PRO A 471 3.54 2.15 15.03
C PRO A 471 2.01 2.25 15.14
N GLU A 472 1.49 2.67 16.30
CA GLU A 472 0.06 2.76 16.57
C GLU A 472 -0.57 3.95 15.83
N CYS A 473 0.14 5.08 15.74
CA CYS A 473 -0.27 6.22 14.92
C CYS A 473 -0.38 5.85 13.43
N ASN A 474 0.56 5.03 12.94
CA ASN A 474 0.51 4.50 11.58
C ASN A 474 -0.69 3.56 11.40
N ALA A 475 -1.02 2.73 12.40
CA ALA A 475 -2.20 1.87 12.34
C ALA A 475 -3.48 2.70 12.20
N ILE A 476 -3.61 3.81 12.94
CA ILE A 476 -4.73 4.74 12.81
C ILE A 476 -4.79 5.35 11.39
N LEU A 477 -3.65 5.78 10.82
CA LEU A 477 -3.64 6.27 9.43
C LEU A 477 -4.23 5.23 8.48
N TYR A 478 -3.79 3.98 8.59
CA TYR A 478 -4.28 2.93 7.72
C TYR A 478 -5.76 2.64 7.92
N TYR A 479 -6.24 2.65 9.17
CA TYR A 479 -7.66 2.52 9.47
C TYR A 479 -8.50 3.64 8.84
N ARG A 480 -8.03 4.89 8.91
CA ARG A 480 -8.68 6.03 8.26
C ARG A 480 -8.74 5.88 6.74
N LEU A 481 -7.64 5.41 6.14
CA LEU A 481 -7.59 5.14 4.70
C LEU A 481 -8.58 4.02 4.32
N LEU A 482 -8.67 2.97 5.13
CA LEU A 482 -9.56 1.86 4.88
C LEU A 482 -11.03 2.26 5.02
N ASP A 483 -11.40 3.00 6.05
CA ASP A 483 -12.76 3.54 6.24
C ASP A 483 -13.15 4.49 5.12
N CYS A 484 -12.23 5.34 4.67
CA CYS A 484 -12.44 6.17 3.50
C CYS A 484 -12.73 5.32 2.25
N ILE A 485 -11.93 4.27 1.99
CA ILE A 485 -12.17 3.36 0.87
C ILE A 485 -13.52 2.64 1.01
N LEU A 486 -13.87 2.17 2.22
CA LEU A 486 -15.13 1.49 2.48
C LEU A 486 -16.34 2.40 2.30
N ALA A 487 -16.28 3.64 2.79
CA ALA A 487 -17.36 4.62 2.61
C ALA A 487 -17.68 4.81 1.12
N TYR A 488 -16.64 4.92 0.28
CA TYR A 488 -16.81 5.01 -1.17
C TYR A 488 -17.36 3.74 -1.83
N GLN A 489 -17.16 2.58 -1.22
CA GLN A 489 -17.74 1.31 -1.68
C GLN A 489 -19.21 1.19 -1.25
N CYS A 490 -19.53 1.54 -0.01
CA CYS A 490 -20.89 1.47 0.55
C CYS A 490 -21.84 2.51 -0.07
N ASP A 491 -21.38 3.74 -0.30
CA ASP A 491 -22.20 4.79 -0.90
C ASP A 491 -22.65 4.45 -2.34
N GLN A 492 -22.01 3.48 -3.01
CA GLN A 492 -22.48 3.00 -4.31
C GLN A 492 -23.71 2.10 -4.23
N GLU A 493 -23.91 1.40 -3.12
CA GLU A 493 -25.06 0.49 -2.95
C GLU A 493 -26.34 1.30 -2.68
N ASN A 494 -26.25 2.38 -1.90
CA ASN A 494 -27.40 3.22 -1.57
C ASN A 494 -27.92 4.05 -2.76
N ASP A 495 -27.08 4.40 -3.74
CA ASP A 495 -27.54 5.06 -4.98
C ASP A 495 -28.38 4.12 -5.88
N THR A 496 -28.29 2.80 -5.70
CA THR A 496 -29.14 1.81 -6.40
C THR A 496 -30.41 1.43 -5.63
N VAL A 497 -30.47 1.76 -4.34
CA VAL A 497 -31.64 1.60 -3.50
C VAL A 497 -32.17 3.00 -3.17
N ASN A 498 -32.93 3.57 -4.11
CA ASN A 498 -33.90 4.61 -3.77
C ASN A 498 -34.98 4.02 -2.85
N TYR A 499 -34.62 3.84 -1.59
CA TYR A 499 -35.52 3.78 -0.45
C TYR A 499 -34.80 4.46 0.73
N LEU A 500 -34.88 5.78 0.75
CA LEU A 500 -35.49 6.56 1.84
C LEU A 500 -35.73 8.00 1.38
#